data_AF-A0A0X3PVX1-F1
#
_entry.id   AF-A0A0X3PVX1-F1
#
_cell.length_a   1.000
_cell.length_b   1.000
_cell.length_c   1.000
_cell.angle_alpha   90.00
_cell.angle_beta   90.00
_cell.angle_gamma   90.00
#
_symmetry.space_group_name_H-M   'P 1'
#
loop_
_entity.id
_entity.type
_entity.pdbx_description
1 polymer ?
#
loop_
_entity_poly.entity_id
_entity_poly.type
_entity_poly.pdbx_seq_one_letter_code
_entity_poly.pdbx_strand_id
1 'polypeptide(L)'
;MYKLIPLSKLPPAEELRRIPINEVGGQSGPPPSTDLSKGDVCKSAVRTKEAKVVSPRNSSISEQPLRQTSGKGTPVGTLPIGPPSNWYQMERDLRELQQQHSCSTGLASKAVDYLCSIEPSKYATVIGQNLDSSCLARLLTAISESSCLSAQDRAHRLTALACLPRFDVAWMLLEDEHRTTAEQLITCLKDDIEPSQHADLLKNYV
;
A
#
# COMPACT_ATOMS: atom_id res chain seq x y z
N MET A 1 -14.85 -35.25 13.37
CA MET A 1 -16.30 -35.19 13.64
C MET A 1 -16.61 -33.90 14.39
N TYR A 2 -17.18 -32.90 13.72
CA TYR A 2 -17.73 -31.71 14.37
C TYR A 2 -19.18 -31.99 14.77
N LYS A 3 -19.55 -31.70 16.02
CA LYS A 3 -20.93 -31.82 16.50
C LYS A 3 -21.66 -30.52 16.24
N LEU A 4 -22.60 -30.53 15.29
CA LEU A 4 -23.53 -29.42 15.07
C LEU A 4 -24.49 -29.34 16.26
N ILE A 5 -24.55 -28.17 16.92
CA ILE A 5 -25.49 -27.91 18.01
C ILE A 5 -26.81 -27.41 17.38
N PRO A 6 -27.96 -28.07 17.64
CA PRO A 6 -29.25 -27.62 17.15
C PRO A 6 -29.61 -26.25 17.72
N LEU A 7 -30.16 -25.36 16.89
CA LEU A 7 -30.57 -24.00 17.26
C LEU A 7 -31.60 -23.96 18.41
N SER A 8 -32.33 -25.05 18.63
CA SER A 8 -33.27 -25.21 19.76
C SER A 8 -32.59 -25.36 21.12
N LYS A 9 -31.26 -25.52 21.16
CA LYS A 9 -30.46 -25.54 22.40
C LYS A 9 -29.80 -24.19 22.71
N LEU A 10 -30.08 -23.15 21.92
CA LEU A 10 -29.67 -21.78 22.25
C LEU A 10 -30.66 -21.18 23.25
N PRO A 11 -30.20 -20.41 24.25
CA PRO A 11 -31.09 -19.72 25.17
C PRO A 11 -32.02 -18.75 24.40
N PRO A 12 -33.27 -18.54 24.87
CA PRO A 12 -34.19 -17.60 24.25
C PRO A 12 -33.59 -16.20 24.15
N ALA A 13 -33.89 -15.47 23.06
CA ALA A 13 -33.34 -14.15 22.80
C ALA A 13 -33.62 -13.11 23.91
N GLU A 14 -34.62 -13.35 24.76
CA GLU A 14 -34.97 -12.52 25.92
C GLU A 14 -33.97 -12.62 27.09
N GLU A 15 -33.06 -13.60 27.09
CA GLU A 15 -32.05 -13.76 28.14
C GLU A 15 -30.70 -13.07 27.80
N LEU A 16 -30.55 -12.57 26.57
CA LEU A 16 -29.36 -11.83 26.14
C LEU A 16 -29.45 -10.37 26.61
N ARG A 17 -29.00 -10.12 27.84
CA ARG A 17 -28.88 -8.75 28.35
C ARG A 17 -27.81 -8.00 27.55
N ARG A 18 -28.18 -6.85 26.98
CA ARG A 18 -27.20 -5.92 26.39
C ARG A 18 -26.23 -5.47 27.47
N ILE A 19 -24.95 -5.66 27.24
CA ILE A 19 -23.89 -5.07 28.05
C ILE A 19 -23.78 -3.60 27.64
N PRO A 20 -23.97 -2.63 28.55
CA PRO A 20 -23.72 -1.22 28.24
C PRO A 20 -22.23 -1.03 27.93
N ILE A 21 -21.94 -0.46 26.76
CA ILE A 21 -20.59 -0.04 26.42
C ILE A 21 -20.41 1.35 27.02
N ASN A 22 -19.58 1.48 28.06
CA ASN A 22 -19.14 2.79 28.54
C ASN A 22 -18.00 3.28 27.63
N GLU A 23 -18.22 4.37 26.91
CA GLU A 23 -17.12 5.10 26.26
C GLU A 23 -16.22 5.70 27.34
N VAL A 24 -14.92 5.37 27.29
CA VAL A 24 -13.90 6.04 28.09
C VAL A 24 -13.08 6.90 27.15
N GLY A 25 -13.42 8.19 27.06
CA GLY A 25 -12.67 9.17 26.26
C GLY A 25 -13.50 9.99 25.28
N GLY A 26 -14.67 10.48 25.67
CA GLY A 26 -15.42 11.50 24.92
C GLY A 26 -15.47 12.81 25.69
N GLN A 27 -14.71 13.82 25.27
CA GLN A 27 -14.92 15.18 25.76
C GLN A 27 -16.30 15.65 25.31
N SER A 28 -17.11 16.03 26.29
CA SER A 28 -18.49 16.48 26.17
C SER A 28 -18.66 17.68 25.23
N GLY A 29 -19.37 17.48 24.13
CA GLY A 29 -20.15 18.53 23.46
C GLY A 29 -21.61 18.45 23.91
N PRO A 30 -22.33 19.56 24.11
CA PRO A 30 -23.72 19.53 24.57
C PRO A 30 -24.67 18.99 23.48
N PRO A 31 -25.76 18.30 23.87
CA PRO A 31 -26.71 17.69 22.94
C PRO A 31 -27.61 18.74 22.25
N PRO A 32 -28.17 18.42 21.06
CA PRO A 32 -29.08 19.32 20.36
C PRO A 32 -30.47 19.33 21.02
N SER A 33 -30.95 20.51 21.40
CA SER A 33 -32.35 20.75 21.77
C SER A 33 -33.21 21.04 20.53
N THR A 34 -34.29 20.28 20.41
CA THR A 34 -35.49 20.62 19.63
C THR A 34 -36.23 21.79 20.28
N ASP A 35 -36.41 22.92 19.58
CA ASP A 35 -37.68 23.68 19.52
C ASP A 35 -37.64 24.79 18.44
N LEU A 36 -38.82 25.17 17.96
CA LEU A 36 -39.14 25.99 16.80
C LEU A 36 -39.06 27.51 17.05
N SER A 37 -38.70 28.23 15.97
CA SER A 37 -39.15 29.58 15.55
C SER A 37 -38.79 30.84 16.36
N LYS A 38 -37.93 31.70 15.78
CA LYS A 38 -38.24 33.06 15.26
C LYS A 38 -36.98 33.95 15.17
N GLY A 39 -36.84 34.67 14.05
CA GLY A 39 -36.46 36.09 14.05
C GLY A 39 -35.01 36.49 13.76
N ASP A 40 -34.85 37.16 12.62
CA ASP A 40 -34.01 38.34 12.34
C ASP A 40 -32.48 38.35 12.61
N VAL A 41 -31.73 38.21 11.51
CA VAL A 41 -30.84 39.24 10.90
C VAL A 41 -30.40 40.42 11.81
N CYS A 42 -29.10 40.55 12.10
CA CYS A 42 -28.18 41.56 11.49
C CYS A 42 -26.86 41.73 12.29
N LYS A 43 -25.74 41.70 11.54
CA LYS A 43 -24.52 42.54 11.61
C LYS A 43 -23.94 43.01 12.97
N SER A 44 -22.64 42.76 13.13
CA SER A 44 -21.67 43.71 13.73
C SER A 44 -20.26 43.33 13.28
N ALA A 45 -19.55 44.07 12.41
CA ALA A 45 -18.97 45.41 12.54
C ALA A 45 -17.73 45.48 13.47
N VAL A 46 -16.59 45.44 12.78
CA VAL A 46 -15.20 45.85 13.07
C VAL A 46 -15.03 46.93 14.15
N ARG A 47 -13.98 46.79 14.98
CA ARG A 47 -13.26 47.96 15.53
C ARG A 47 -11.77 47.68 15.79
N THR A 48 -10.93 48.21 14.91
CA THR A 48 -9.49 48.51 15.05
C THR A 48 -9.28 49.71 15.98
N LYS A 49 -8.18 49.74 16.76
CA LYS A 49 -7.34 50.94 17.02
C LYS A 49 -5.88 50.59 17.37
N GLU A 50 -4.99 51.24 16.63
CA GLU A 50 -3.52 51.49 16.66
C GLU A 50 -2.98 52.12 17.98
N ALA A 51 -1.67 52.31 18.29
CA ALA A 51 -0.34 52.03 17.71
C ALA A 51 0.82 52.46 18.69
N LYS A 52 2.08 52.11 18.32
CA LYS A 52 3.38 52.82 18.52
C LYS A 52 4.11 52.72 19.91
N VAL A 53 5.45 52.64 20.05
CA VAL A 53 6.63 52.54 19.14
C VAL A 53 7.95 52.31 19.95
N VAL A 54 9.03 51.87 19.27
CA VAL A 54 10.50 51.92 19.57
C VAL A 54 11.24 50.56 19.76
N SER A 55 12.24 50.36 18.89
CA SER A 55 13.25 49.27 18.71
C SER A 55 14.62 49.72 19.31
N PRO A 56 15.83 49.14 19.08
CA PRO A 56 16.26 47.83 18.52
C PRO A 56 17.46 47.15 19.27
N ARG A 57 17.74 45.85 19.03
CA ARG A 57 19.09 45.31 18.64
C ARG A 57 19.17 43.76 18.57
N ASN A 58 19.53 43.30 17.36
CA ASN A 58 20.50 42.25 16.98
C ASN A 58 20.18 40.74 17.15
N SER A 59 19.91 40.15 15.97
CA SER A 59 20.53 38.93 15.38
C SER A 59 20.53 37.64 16.21
N SER A 60 19.87 36.56 15.78
CA SER A 60 20.36 35.73 14.67
C SER A 60 19.25 34.90 14.01
N ILE A 61 19.43 34.70 12.71
CA ILE A 61 18.54 34.16 11.68
C ILE A 61 17.96 32.78 12.02
N SER A 62 16.63 32.68 11.97
CA SER A 62 15.87 31.44 11.80
C SER A 62 14.94 31.68 10.61
N GLU A 63 15.30 31.15 9.43
CA GLU A 63 14.44 31.24 8.25
C GLU A 63 13.29 30.23 8.38
N GLN A 64 12.10 30.78 8.66
CA GLN A 64 10.84 30.09 8.43
C GLN A 64 10.43 30.14 6.95
N PRO A 65 9.61 29.17 6.50
CA PRO A 65 9.13 29.07 5.13
C PRO A 65 7.98 30.05 4.85
N LEU A 66 8.05 30.78 3.73
CA LEU A 66 7.01 31.68 3.27
C LEU A 66 6.11 31.05 2.19
N ARG A 67 4.84 31.42 2.29
CA ARG A 67 3.61 30.75 1.87
C ARG A 67 3.22 30.90 0.38
N GLN A 68 2.55 29.84 -0.09
CA GLN A 68 1.27 29.79 -0.83
C GLN A 68 1.05 30.72 -2.03
N THR A 69 0.81 30.09 -3.18
CA THR A 69 -0.24 30.53 -4.11
C THR A 69 -1.36 29.48 -4.18
N SER A 70 -2.56 29.96 -3.88
CA SER A 70 -3.83 29.25 -3.97
C SER A 70 -4.15 28.90 -5.42
N GLY A 71 -4.21 27.60 -5.71
CA GLY A 71 -4.90 27.02 -6.86
C GLY A 71 -5.50 25.71 -6.39
N LYS A 72 -6.82 25.61 -6.40
CA LYS A 72 -7.60 24.41 -6.05
C LYS A 72 -7.38 23.36 -7.14
N GLY A 73 -6.20 22.76 -7.14
CA GLY A 73 -5.85 21.59 -7.94
C GLY A 73 -5.76 20.40 -7.01
N THR A 74 -6.59 19.39 -7.26
CA THR A 74 -6.35 18.02 -6.82
C THR A 74 -4.86 17.70 -6.98
N PRO A 75 -4.15 17.12 -5.99
CA PRO A 75 -2.74 16.80 -6.17
C PRO A 75 -2.67 15.81 -7.35
N VAL A 76 -2.15 16.28 -8.48
CA VAL A 76 -1.78 15.43 -9.60
C VAL A 76 -0.77 14.46 -9.04
N GLY A 77 -1.17 13.19 -8.91
CA GLY A 77 -0.34 12.13 -8.36
C GLY A 77 0.99 12.11 -9.11
N THR A 78 2.05 12.57 -8.45
CA THR A 78 3.42 12.43 -8.95
C THR A 78 3.69 10.95 -9.09
N LEU A 79 3.80 10.48 -10.33
CA LEU A 79 4.26 9.13 -10.65
C LEU A 79 5.56 8.84 -9.88
N PRO A 80 5.78 7.60 -9.45
CA PRO A 80 7.01 7.25 -8.76
C PRO A 80 8.22 7.56 -9.65
N ILE A 81 9.16 8.34 -9.10
CA ILE A 81 10.37 8.81 -9.80
C ILE A 81 11.49 7.75 -9.75
N GLY A 82 11.34 6.71 -8.93
CA GLY A 82 12.34 5.65 -8.78
C GLY A 82 11.81 4.46 -7.97
N PRO A 83 12.69 3.49 -7.66
CA PRO A 83 12.29 2.29 -6.93
C PRO A 83 11.82 2.62 -5.50
N PRO A 84 10.87 1.85 -4.95
CA PRO A 84 10.40 2.02 -3.59
C PRO A 84 11.53 1.79 -2.58
N SER A 85 11.51 2.58 -1.50
CA SER A 85 12.44 2.39 -0.37
C SER A 85 11.95 1.35 0.63
N ASN A 86 10.65 1.06 0.68
CA ASN A 86 10.03 0.11 1.61
C ASN A 86 8.67 -0.40 1.08
N TRP A 87 8.14 -1.42 1.75
CA TRP A 87 6.89 -2.10 1.40
C TRP A 87 5.69 -1.16 1.28
N TYR A 88 5.50 -0.27 2.25
CA TYR A 88 4.34 0.64 2.27
C TYR A 88 4.36 1.59 1.08
N GLN A 89 5.55 2.07 0.72
CA GLN A 89 5.75 2.91 -0.45
C GLN A 89 5.44 2.13 -1.73
N MET A 90 5.92 0.88 -1.84
CA MET A 90 5.62 0.00 -2.97
C MET A 90 4.12 -0.23 -3.14
N GLU A 91 3.41 -0.59 -2.06
CA GLU A 91 1.97 -0.85 -2.09
C GLU A 91 1.14 0.40 -2.44
N ARG A 92 1.54 1.57 -1.92
CA ARG A 92 0.89 2.84 -2.26
C ARG A 92 1.05 3.15 -3.74
N ASP A 93 2.28 3.10 -4.25
CA ASP A 93 2.59 3.45 -5.64
C ASP A 93 1.91 2.49 -6.61
N LEU A 94 1.90 1.18 -6.30
CA LEU A 94 1.21 0.20 -7.15
C LEU A 94 -0.29 0.45 -7.23
N ARG A 95 -0.92 0.83 -6.13
CA ARG A 95 -2.35 1.19 -6.10
C ARG A 95 -2.63 2.43 -6.94
N GLU A 96 -1.77 3.44 -6.87
CA GLU A 96 -1.88 4.67 -7.68
C GLU A 96 -1.67 4.37 -9.17
N LEU A 97 -0.66 3.56 -9.52
CA LEU A 97 -0.37 3.15 -10.89
C LEU A 97 -1.51 2.32 -11.50
N GLN A 98 -2.16 1.47 -10.71
CA GLN A 98 -3.30 0.67 -11.15
C GLN A 98 -4.55 1.53 -11.37
N GLN A 99 -4.83 2.50 -10.49
CA GLN A 99 -5.99 3.40 -10.63
C GLN A 99 -5.95 4.25 -11.90
N GLN A 100 -4.75 4.55 -12.40
CA GLN A 100 -4.57 5.29 -13.65
C GLN A 100 -4.84 4.46 -14.90
N HIS A 101 -4.95 3.13 -14.77
CA HIS A 101 -5.17 2.22 -15.87
C HIS A 101 -6.61 1.69 -15.84
N SER A 102 -7.39 2.01 -16.87
CA SER A 102 -8.80 1.61 -16.96
C SER A 102 -9.03 0.14 -17.35
N CYS A 103 -7.96 -0.65 -17.52
CA CYS A 103 -8.08 -2.06 -17.88
C CYS A 103 -8.05 -2.94 -16.61
N SER A 104 -9.09 -3.76 -16.43
CA SER A 104 -9.39 -4.51 -15.20
C SER A 104 -8.66 -5.85 -15.06
N THR A 105 -7.80 -6.21 -16.01
CA THR A 105 -7.14 -7.51 -16.04
C THR A 105 -5.66 -7.31 -16.35
N GLY A 106 -4.80 -7.55 -15.37
CA GLY A 106 -3.34 -7.50 -15.52
C GLY A 106 -2.67 -6.32 -14.83
N LEU A 107 -1.34 -6.38 -14.78
CA LEU A 107 -0.51 -5.32 -14.22
C LEU A 107 -0.30 -4.23 -15.29
N ALA A 108 -0.51 -2.96 -14.93
CA ALA A 108 -0.24 -1.86 -15.87
C ALA A 108 1.24 -1.85 -16.26
N SER A 109 1.58 -1.52 -17.51
CA SER A 109 2.98 -1.50 -17.99
C SER A 109 3.91 -0.64 -17.10
N LYS A 110 3.44 0.53 -16.63
CA LYS A 110 4.21 1.34 -15.68
C LYS A 110 4.46 0.64 -14.34
N ALA A 111 3.54 -0.21 -13.89
CA ALA A 111 3.70 -0.99 -12.67
C ALA A 111 4.66 -2.17 -12.88
N VAL A 112 4.69 -2.77 -14.08
CA VAL A 112 5.72 -3.74 -14.48
C VAL A 112 7.11 -3.09 -14.40
N ASP A 113 7.29 -1.94 -15.05
CA ASP A 113 8.56 -1.21 -15.05
C ASP A 113 8.98 -0.81 -13.63
N TYR A 114 8.03 -0.34 -12.83
CA TYR A 114 8.25 0.04 -11.44
C TYR A 114 8.71 -1.13 -10.57
N LEU A 115 8.06 -2.31 -10.66
CA LEU A 115 8.50 -3.50 -9.92
C LEU A 115 9.87 -4.00 -10.40
N CYS A 116 10.12 -3.95 -11.71
CA CYS A 116 11.41 -4.32 -12.28
C CYS A 116 12.52 -3.31 -11.95
N SER A 117 12.19 -2.07 -11.57
CA SER A 117 13.19 -1.09 -11.13
C SER A 117 13.83 -1.44 -9.77
N ILE A 118 13.19 -2.30 -8.96
CA ILE A 118 13.74 -2.75 -7.68
C ILE A 118 14.86 -3.75 -7.96
N GLU A 119 16.08 -3.46 -7.51
CA GLU A 119 17.20 -4.40 -7.62
C GLU A 119 16.97 -5.65 -6.75
N PRO A 120 17.38 -6.86 -7.20
CA PRO A 120 17.19 -8.10 -6.43
C PRO A 120 17.78 -8.04 -5.02
N SER A 121 18.94 -7.37 -4.86
CA SER A 121 19.61 -7.18 -3.57
C SER A 121 18.79 -6.36 -2.57
N LYS A 122 17.82 -5.55 -3.05
CA LYS A 122 16.95 -4.71 -2.23
C LYS A 122 15.63 -5.39 -1.87
N TYR A 123 15.30 -6.55 -2.43
CA TYR A 123 14.04 -7.25 -2.15
C TYR A 123 13.83 -7.50 -0.66
N ALA A 124 14.86 -7.96 0.06
CA ALA A 124 14.76 -8.18 1.50
C ALA A 124 14.49 -6.89 2.30
N THR A 125 15.00 -5.75 1.84
CA THR A 125 14.79 -4.45 2.50
C THR A 125 13.42 -3.86 2.16
N VAL A 126 13.01 -3.97 0.90
CA VAL A 126 11.74 -3.40 0.42
C VAL A 126 10.56 -4.26 0.86
N ILE A 127 10.61 -5.57 0.60
CA ILE A 127 9.51 -6.49 0.84
C ILE A 127 9.61 -7.11 2.23
N GLY A 128 10.79 -7.63 2.56
CA GLY A 128 11.08 -8.24 3.86
C GLY A 128 10.07 -9.31 4.25
N GLN A 129 9.44 -9.14 5.43
CA GLN A 129 8.45 -10.06 5.98
C GLN A 129 7.03 -9.89 5.39
N ASN A 130 6.85 -8.98 4.43
CA ASN A 130 5.53 -8.65 3.90
C ASN A 130 5.20 -9.40 2.61
N LEU A 131 6.05 -10.33 2.17
CA LEU A 131 5.74 -11.15 1.00
C LEU A 131 4.49 -12.01 1.27
N ASP A 132 3.45 -11.78 0.46
CA ASP A 132 2.23 -12.56 0.39
C ASP A 132 2.03 -13.08 -1.04
N SER A 133 1.00 -13.93 -1.24
CA SER A 133 0.73 -14.55 -2.54
C SER A 133 0.38 -13.51 -3.62
N SER A 134 -0.35 -12.45 -3.28
CA SER A 134 -0.71 -11.38 -4.23
C SER A 134 0.49 -10.56 -4.68
N CYS A 135 1.43 -10.28 -3.77
CA CYS A 135 2.69 -9.62 -4.11
C CYS A 135 3.57 -10.52 -4.95
N LEU A 136 3.70 -11.79 -4.57
CA LEU A 136 4.48 -12.76 -5.35
C LEU A 136 3.92 -12.91 -6.77
N ALA A 137 2.60 -13.01 -6.92
CA ALA A 137 1.91 -13.01 -8.21
C ALA A 137 2.30 -11.80 -9.07
N ARG A 138 2.17 -10.58 -8.52
CA ARG A 138 2.52 -9.34 -9.24
C ARG A 138 3.99 -9.28 -9.64
N LEU A 139 4.89 -9.77 -8.78
CA LEU A 139 6.33 -9.81 -9.07
C LEU A 139 6.64 -10.81 -10.18
N LEU A 140 6.05 -12.00 -10.15
CA LEU A 140 6.20 -13.01 -11.20
C LEU A 140 5.68 -12.51 -12.55
N THR A 141 4.48 -11.91 -12.55
CA THR A 141 3.90 -11.27 -13.75
C THR A 141 4.79 -10.14 -14.27
N ALA A 142 5.30 -9.28 -13.40
CA ALA A 142 6.20 -8.21 -13.83
C ALA A 142 7.49 -8.75 -14.47
N ILE A 143 8.08 -9.82 -13.89
CA ILE A 143 9.31 -10.42 -14.43
C ILE A 143 9.04 -11.08 -15.78
N SER A 144 7.91 -11.76 -15.96
CA SER A 144 7.56 -12.43 -17.22
C SER A 144 7.23 -11.43 -18.33
N GLU A 145 6.51 -10.35 -18.01
CA GLU A 145 6.05 -9.35 -18.98
C GLU A 145 7.09 -8.28 -19.31
N SER A 146 8.12 -8.09 -18.46
CA SER A 146 9.12 -7.05 -18.69
C SER A 146 9.95 -7.32 -19.94
N SER A 147 9.96 -6.34 -20.86
CA SER A 147 10.82 -6.33 -22.05
C SER A 147 12.24 -5.84 -21.78
N CYS A 148 12.50 -5.30 -20.58
CA CYS A 148 13.79 -4.71 -20.22
C CYS A 148 14.73 -5.66 -19.48
N LEU A 149 14.26 -6.83 -19.05
CA LEU A 149 15.05 -7.79 -18.31
C LEU A 149 15.70 -8.81 -19.24
N SER A 150 17.02 -8.99 -19.12
CA SER A 150 17.71 -10.11 -19.75
C SER A 150 17.32 -11.44 -19.09
N ALA A 151 17.63 -12.57 -19.74
CA ALA A 151 17.43 -13.90 -19.15
C ALA A 151 18.15 -14.04 -17.80
N GLN A 152 19.40 -13.54 -17.71
CA GLN A 152 20.17 -13.56 -16.48
C GLN A 152 19.52 -12.70 -15.37
N ASP A 153 19.00 -11.53 -15.71
CA ASP A 153 18.31 -10.67 -14.72
C ASP A 153 17.04 -11.32 -14.21
N ARG A 154 16.27 -11.98 -15.08
CA ARG A 154 15.08 -12.73 -14.70
C ARG A 154 15.44 -13.87 -13.74
N ALA A 155 16.48 -14.64 -14.04
CA ALA A 155 16.96 -15.73 -13.18
C ALA A 155 17.45 -15.22 -11.82
N HIS A 156 18.23 -14.13 -11.78
CA HIS A 156 18.66 -13.50 -10.53
C HIS A 156 17.48 -13.03 -9.67
N ARG A 157 16.45 -12.45 -10.30
CA ARG A 157 15.24 -12.00 -9.59
C ARG A 157 14.46 -13.17 -9.01
N LEU A 158 14.24 -14.23 -9.77
CA LEU A 158 13.58 -15.44 -9.26
C LEU A 158 14.36 -16.05 -8.09
N THR A 159 15.67 -16.16 -8.21
CA THR A 159 16.54 -16.66 -7.13
C THR A 159 16.40 -15.80 -5.87
N ALA A 160 16.42 -14.47 -6.03
CA ALA A 160 16.28 -13.54 -4.91
C ALA A 160 14.88 -13.59 -4.27
N LEU A 161 13.82 -13.80 -5.06
CA LEU A 161 12.46 -13.97 -4.54
C LEU A 161 12.32 -15.24 -3.71
N ALA A 162 12.87 -16.36 -4.19
CA ALA A 162 12.88 -17.63 -3.45
C ALA A 162 13.59 -17.52 -2.08
N CYS A 163 14.55 -16.60 -1.96
CA CYS A 163 15.30 -16.37 -0.73
C CYS A 163 14.59 -15.43 0.26
N LEU A 164 13.42 -14.86 -0.08
CA LEU A 164 12.72 -13.94 0.80
C LEU A 164 12.09 -14.64 2.01
N PRO A 165 12.02 -13.96 3.16
CA PRO A 165 11.22 -14.45 4.27
C PRO A 165 9.77 -14.66 3.84
N ARG A 166 9.20 -15.81 4.23
CA ARG A 166 7.82 -16.22 3.89
C ARG A 166 7.59 -16.57 2.42
N PHE A 167 8.64 -16.73 1.60
CA PHE A 167 8.48 -17.22 0.24
C PHE A 167 7.68 -18.54 0.20
N ASP A 168 8.04 -19.54 1.00
CA ASP A 168 7.34 -20.83 1.03
C ASP A 168 5.84 -20.68 1.31
N VAL A 169 5.48 -19.77 2.22
CA VAL A 169 4.08 -19.51 2.59
C VAL A 169 3.36 -18.78 1.45
N ALA A 170 4.00 -17.77 0.85
CA ALA A 170 3.42 -17.05 -0.28
C ALA A 170 3.27 -17.95 -1.52
N TRP A 171 4.25 -18.80 -1.80
CA TRP A 171 4.26 -19.78 -2.87
C TRP A 171 3.16 -20.83 -2.67
N MET A 172 3.05 -21.38 -1.45
CA MET A 172 2.00 -22.34 -1.09
C MET A 172 0.57 -21.77 -1.25
N LEU A 173 0.40 -20.46 -1.03
CA LEU A 173 -0.90 -19.77 -1.19
C LEU A 173 -1.09 -19.15 -2.57
N LEU A 174 -0.11 -19.28 -3.47
CA LEU A 174 -0.18 -18.75 -4.82
C LEU A 174 -1.12 -19.59 -5.68
N GLU A 175 -1.94 -18.90 -6.48
CA GLU A 175 -2.86 -19.52 -7.44
C GLU A 175 -2.11 -20.23 -8.57
N ASP A 176 -2.72 -21.30 -9.11
CA ASP A 176 -2.09 -22.18 -10.11
C ASP A 176 -1.72 -21.46 -11.41
N GLU A 177 -2.47 -20.43 -11.80
CA GLU A 177 -2.15 -19.58 -12.97
C GLU A 177 -0.77 -18.92 -12.82
N HIS A 178 -0.48 -18.37 -11.64
CA HIS A 178 0.78 -17.70 -11.35
C HIS A 178 1.93 -18.70 -11.13
N ARG A 179 1.64 -19.90 -10.61
CA ARG A 179 2.63 -21.00 -10.57
C ARG A 179 3.01 -21.44 -11.98
N THR A 180 2.01 -21.64 -12.84
CA THR A 180 2.23 -21.96 -14.26
C THR A 180 3.06 -20.86 -14.95
N THR A 181 2.80 -19.59 -14.63
CA THR A 181 3.61 -18.47 -15.14
C THR A 181 5.08 -18.58 -14.72
N ALA A 182 5.36 -18.94 -13.46
CA ALA A 182 6.73 -19.14 -12.99
C ALA A 182 7.40 -20.37 -13.64
N GLU A 183 6.68 -21.48 -13.79
CA GLU A 183 7.19 -22.70 -14.45
C GLU A 183 7.54 -22.44 -15.92
N GLN A 184 6.67 -21.72 -16.64
CA GLN A 184 6.93 -21.30 -18.03
C GLN A 184 8.15 -20.40 -18.09
N LEU A 185 8.26 -19.43 -17.18
CA LEU A 185 9.40 -18.53 -17.11
C LEU A 185 10.71 -19.31 -16.87
N ILE A 186 10.74 -20.24 -15.91
CA ILE A 186 11.92 -21.08 -15.62
C ILE A 186 12.27 -21.95 -16.85
N THR A 187 11.26 -22.55 -17.49
CA THR A 187 11.45 -23.39 -18.67
C THR A 187 12.07 -22.59 -19.83
N CYS A 188 11.61 -21.36 -20.06
CA CYS A 188 12.18 -20.48 -21.08
C CYS A 188 13.63 -20.08 -20.80
N LEU A 189 14.05 -20.05 -19.53
CA LEU A 189 15.40 -19.67 -19.16
C LEU A 189 16.43 -20.80 -19.32
N LYS A 190 15.98 -22.05 -19.51
CA LYS A 190 16.82 -23.26 -19.48
C LYS A 190 18.06 -23.19 -20.36
N ASP A 191 17.91 -22.67 -21.57
CA ASP A 191 19.00 -22.64 -22.57
C ASP A 191 19.84 -21.36 -22.49
N ASP A 192 19.38 -20.36 -21.73
CA ASP A 192 19.99 -19.03 -21.64
C ASP A 192 20.80 -18.80 -20.36
N ILE A 193 20.71 -19.71 -19.38
CA ILE A 193 21.40 -19.60 -18.09
C ILE A 193 22.23 -20.84 -17.75
N GLU A 194 23.14 -20.72 -16.79
CA GLU A 194 23.98 -21.82 -16.34
C GLU A 194 23.13 -23.01 -15.82
N PRO A 195 23.47 -24.27 -16.16
CA PRO A 195 22.70 -25.43 -15.74
C PRO A 195 22.52 -25.57 -14.23
N SER A 196 23.53 -25.15 -13.44
CA SER A 196 23.45 -25.14 -11.98
C SER A 196 22.43 -24.13 -11.48
N GLN A 197 22.39 -22.94 -12.07
CA GLN A 197 21.43 -21.90 -11.71
C GLN A 197 20.01 -22.31 -12.08
N HIS A 198 19.82 -22.94 -13.24
CA HIS A 198 18.53 -23.50 -13.63
C HIS A 198 18.07 -24.61 -12.66
N ALA A 199 18.98 -25.50 -12.24
CA ALA A 199 18.68 -26.53 -11.26
C ALA A 199 18.28 -25.95 -9.89
N ASP A 200 18.95 -24.88 -9.45
CA ASP A 200 18.60 -24.17 -8.21
C ASP A 200 17.21 -23.53 -8.30
N LEU A 201 16.84 -22.95 -9.45
CA LEU A 201 15.48 -22.43 -9.65
C LEU A 201 14.43 -23.54 -9.55
N LEU A 202 14.66 -24.68 -10.21
CA LEU A 202 13.73 -25.81 -10.11
C LEU A 202 13.57 -26.29 -8.67
N LYS A 203 14.65 -26.38 -7.90
CA LYS A 203 14.59 -26.81 -6.50
C LYS A 203 13.74 -25.90 -5.61
N ASN A 204 13.68 -24.60 -5.92
CA ASN A 204 12.97 -23.63 -5.09
C ASN A 204 11.49 -23.46 -5.51
N TYR A 205 11.13 -23.80 -6.74
CA TYR A 205 9.80 -23.55 -7.30
C TYR A 205 9.00 -24.84 -7.58
N VAL A 206 9.62 -26.02 -7.56
CA VAL A 206 9.00 -27.33 -7.82
C VAL A 206 9.14 -28.24 -6.60
#